data_AF-A0A821WSL0-F1
#
_entry.id   AF-A0A821WSL0-F1
#
_cell.length_a   1.000
_cell.length_b   1.000
_cell.length_c   1.000
_cell.angle_alpha   90.00
_cell.angle_beta   90.00
_cell.angle_gamma   90.00
#
_symmetry.space_group_name_H-M   'P 1'
#
loop_
_entity.id
_entity.type
_entity.pdbx_description
1 polymer ?
#
loop_
_entity_poly.entity_id
_entity_poly.type
_entity_poly.pdbx_seq_one_letter_code
_entity_poly.pdbx_strand_id
1 'polypeptide(L)'
;MTSKTSFKSRHRIRKSLKNAFTEYFTEYETPKLVVIHSAKYAGLLRIMQILILIYSVAYLLIYEKGYQKQDTAPISSITLKVKGIGTVNTPDNKTIIMDVADYVIPPSENNAIFIMTSFIQTDQTRSTCAESGKLKEAVCQNDSDCSNKSFTSNMNGRWTGRCLLSPETNIINETTNATKIPKGLCEYTGRFVFTLQN
;
A
#
# COMPACT_ATOMS: atom_id res chain seq x y z
N MET A 1 -9.50 -25.44 94.98
CA MET A 1 -10.21 -24.16 95.19
C MET A 1 -9.40 -23.02 94.58
N THR A 2 -9.11 -23.01 93.26
CA THR A 2 -8.08 -22.09 92.69
C THR A 2 -8.22 -21.77 91.18
N SER A 3 -9.43 -21.79 90.59
CA SER A 3 -9.58 -21.60 89.13
C SER A 3 -10.24 -20.27 88.67
N LYS A 4 -10.98 -19.58 89.55
CA LYS A 4 -11.80 -18.42 89.13
C LYS A 4 -11.03 -17.10 88.95
N THR A 5 -9.80 -16.98 89.46
CA THR A 5 -9.03 -15.72 89.43
C THR A 5 -8.23 -15.51 88.12
N SER A 6 -7.82 -16.59 87.43
CA SER A 6 -6.97 -16.52 86.22
C SER A 6 -7.75 -16.17 84.93
N PHE A 7 -8.99 -16.65 84.80
CA PHE A 7 -9.81 -16.44 83.59
C PHE A 7 -10.27 -14.98 83.41
N LYS A 8 -10.55 -14.27 84.53
CA LYS A 8 -11.00 -12.86 84.53
C LYS A 8 -9.90 -11.91 84.05
N SER A 9 -8.63 -12.24 84.32
CA SER A 9 -7.46 -11.46 83.91
C SER A 9 -7.21 -11.53 82.39
N ARG A 10 -7.22 -12.75 81.81
CA ARG A 10 -7.04 -12.95 80.35
C ARG A 10 -8.16 -12.32 79.51
N HIS A 11 -9.39 -12.28 80.02
CA HIS A 11 -10.52 -11.66 79.33
C HIS A 11 -10.40 -10.12 79.28
N ARG A 12 -9.93 -9.48 80.36
CA ARG A 12 -9.61 -8.04 80.37
C ARG A 12 -8.48 -7.69 79.41
N ILE A 13 -7.42 -8.49 79.38
CA ILE A 13 -6.26 -8.26 78.49
C ILE A 13 -6.66 -8.39 77.02
N ARG A 14 -7.41 -9.44 76.64
CA ARG A 14 -7.94 -9.59 75.27
C ARG A 14 -8.89 -8.47 74.88
N LYS A 15 -9.71 -7.96 75.80
CA LYS A 15 -10.60 -6.82 75.53
C LYS A 15 -9.81 -5.53 75.32
N SER A 16 -8.77 -5.28 76.13
CA SER A 16 -7.88 -4.13 75.98
C SER A 16 -7.05 -4.16 74.69
N LEU A 17 -6.53 -5.32 74.31
CA LEU A 17 -5.78 -5.52 73.06
C LEU A 17 -6.66 -5.36 71.83
N LYS A 18 -7.89 -5.90 71.87
CA LYS A 18 -8.88 -5.69 70.81
C LYS A 18 -9.23 -4.21 70.66
N ASN A 19 -9.46 -3.50 71.76
CA ASN A 19 -9.76 -2.08 71.75
C ASN A 19 -8.60 -1.23 71.20
N ALA A 20 -7.36 -1.52 71.60
CA ALA A 20 -6.16 -0.85 71.10
C ALA A 20 -5.91 -1.13 69.60
N PHE A 21 -6.16 -2.37 69.16
CA PHE A 21 -6.08 -2.72 67.74
C PHE A 21 -7.17 -2.03 66.92
N THR A 22 -8.40 -1.96 67.44
CA THR A 22 -9.48 -1.26 66.75
C THR A 22 -9.21 0.23 66.64
N GLU A 23 -8.70 0.88 67.69
CA GLU A 23 -8.33 2.31 67.63
C GLU A 23 -7.29 2.57 66.53
N TYR A 24 -6.22 1.78 66.48
CA TYR A 24 -5.16 1.92 65.48
C TYR A 24 -5.64 1.71 64.03
N PHE A 25 -6.51 0.72 63.77
CA PHE A 25 -7.07 0.49 62.43
C PHE A 25 -8.15 1.50 62.03
N THR A 26 -8.73 2.22 62.99
CA THR A 26 -9.73 3.29 62.74
C THR A 26 -9.11 4.69 62.71
N GLU A 27 -7.79 4.79 62.81
CA GLU A 27 -7.09 6.06 62.85
C GLU A 27 -6.85 6.57 61.42
N TYR A 28 -7.70 7.51 61.00
CA TYR A 28 -7.57 8.21 59.71
C TYR A 28 -7.03 9.60 59.97
N GLU A 29 -5.71 9.76 59.83
CA GLU A 29 -5.09 11.08 59.92
C GLU A 29 -5.39 11.89 58.66
N THR A 30 -6.12 13.00 58.82
CA THR A 30 -6.27 13.99 57.75
C THR A 30 -5.23 15.09 57.92
N PRO A 31 -4.61 15.56 56.84
CA PRO A 31 -3.67 16.67 56.92
C PRO A 31 -4.40 17.89 57.49
N LYS A 32 -3.85 18.50 58.53
CA LYS A 32 -4.43 19.70 59.15
C LYS A 32 -4.33 20.87 58.17
N LEU A 33 -5.46 21.25 57.57
CA LEU A 33 -5.52 22.35 56.61
C LEU A 33 -5.58 23.70 57.33
N VAL A 34 -4.76 24.66 56.88
CA VAL A 34 -4.82 26.06 57.33
C VAL A 34 -5.52 26.88 56.25
N VAL A 35 -6.67 27.45 56.57
CA VAL A 35 -7.46 28.27 55.65
C VAL A 35 -7.01 29.73 55.77
N ILE A 36 -6.51 30.30 54.67
CA ILE A 36 -6.09 31.71 54.61
C ILE A 36 -7.23 32.52 53.98
N HIS A 37 -7.91 33.35 54.77
CA HIS A 37 -8.98 34.22 54.28
C HIS A 37 -8.41 35.44 53.56
N SER A 38 -8.27 35.33 52.24
CA SER A 38 -7.81 36.41 51.38
C SER A 38 -8.41 36.30 49.97
N ALA A 39 -9.06 37.38 49.52
CA ALA A 39 -9.76 37.39 48.22
C ALA A 39 -8.80 37.21 47.03
N LYS A 40 -7.60 37.80 47.11
CA LYS A 40 -6.59 37.76 46.04
C LYS A 40 -6.14 36.33 45.74
N TYR A 41 -5.71 35.59 46.76
CA TYR A 41 -5.23 34.22 46.60
C TYR A 41 -6.36 33.24 46.26
N ALA A 42 -7.54 33.44 46.86
CA ALA A 42 -8.73 32.66 46.49
C ALA A 42 -9.12 32.85 45.01
N GLY A 43 -9.08 34.08 44.50
CA GLY A 43 -9.35 34.38 43.10
C GLY A 43 -8.36 33.70 42.15
N LEU A 44 -7.06 33.80 42.43
CA LEU A 44 -6.01 33.17 41.62
C LEU A 44 -6.19 31.66 41.52
N LEU A 45 -6.45 30.98 42.65
CA LEU A 45 -6.66 29.54 42.69
C LEU A 45 -7.92 29.12 41.92
N ARG A 46 -9.01 29.91 42.01
CA ARG A 46 -10.24 29.65 41.25
C ARG A 46 -10.07 29.85 39.75
N ILE A 47 -9.34 30.89 39.33
CA ILE A 47 -9.05 31.13 37.91
C ILE A 47 -8.20 29.99 37.34
N MET A 48 -7.15 29.57 38.05
CA MET A 48 -6.32 28.44 37.63
C MET A 48 -7.14 27.15 37.49
N GLN A 49 -8.04 26.89 38.45
CA GLN A 49 -8.92 25.73 38.40
C GLN A 49 -9.86 25.77 37.18
N ILE A 50 -10.44 26.94 36.86
CA ILE A 50 -11.28 27.11 35.67
C ILE A 50 -10.47 26.93 34.39
N LEU A 51 -9.25 27.49 34.31
CA LEU A 51 -8.38 27.37 33.14
C LEU A 51 -8.06 25.90 32.84
N ILE A 52 -7.65 25.15 33.87
CA ILE A 52 -7.34 23.72 33.74
C ILE A 52 -8.58 22.93 33.31
N LEU A 53 -9.75 23.25 33.87
CA LEU A 53 -11.01 22.60 33.50
C LEU A 53 -11.38 22.88 32.04
N ILE A 54 -11.32 24.15 31.61
CA ILE A 54 -11.61 24.53 30.22
C ILE A 54 -10.64 23.84 29.25
N TYR A 55 -9.34 23.86 29.54
CA TYR A 55 -8.35 23.19 28.71
C TYR A 55 -8.65 21.69 28.61
N SER A 56 -8.89 21.02 29.74
CA SER A 56 -9.16 19.58 29.75
C SER A 56 -10.44 19.22 28.99
N VAL A 57 -11.52 19.97 29.16
CA VAL A 57 -12.80 19.68 28.48
C VAL A 57 -12.73 20.06 27.00
N ALA A 58 -12.30 21.28 26.68
CA ALA A 58 -12.31 21.75 25.29
C ALA A 58 -11.26 21.02 24.43
N TYR A 59 -10.06 20.82 24.94
CA TYR A 59 -8.99 20.19 24.18
C TYR A 59 -9.08 18.65 24.27
N LEU A 60 -8.95 18.06 25.46
CA LEU A 60 -8.86 16.59 25.57
C LEU A 60 -10.18 15.89 25.25
N LEU A 61 -11.32 16.43 25.68
CA LEU A 61 -12.60 15.76 25.45
C LEU A 61 -13.19 16.12 24.09
N ILE A 62 -13.28 17.40 23.72
CA ILE A 62 -13.96 17.79 22.48
C ILE A 62 -13.04 17.62 21.26
N TYR A 63 -11.85 18.22 21.28
CA TYR A 63 -10.95 18.22 20.13
C TYR A 63 -10.34 16.83 19.86
N GLU A 64 -9.71 16.24 20.87
CA GLU A 64 -9.11 14.89 20.76
C GLU A 64 -10.14 13.75 20.82
N LYS A 65 -11.41 14.07 21.09
CA LYS A 65 -12.49 13.07 21.29
C LYS A 65 -12.10 11.98 22.28
N GLY A 66 -11.42 12.32 23.38
CA GLY A 66 -10.95 11.34 24.38
C GLY A 66 -12.05 10.53 25.07
N TYR A 67 -13.32 10.91 24.90
CA TYR A 67 -14.48 10.12 25.33
C TYR A 67 -14.79 8.93 24.41
N GLN A 68 -14.24 8.90 23.20
CA GLN A 68 -14.43 7.82 22.22
C GLN A 68 -13.19 6.93 22.15
N LYS A 69 -13.39 5.62 22.10
CA LYS A 69 -12.33 4.68 21.71
C LYS A 69 -12.23 4.71 20.18
N GLN A 70 -11.10 5.16 19.66
CA GLN A 70 -10.82 5.09 18.22
C GLN A 70 -10.27 3.71 17.88
N ASP A 71 -10.85 3.07 16.88
CA ASP A 71 -10.35 1.79 16.38
C ASP A 71 -9.24 2.07 15.34
N THR A 72 -8.01 1.72 15.67
CA THR A 72 -6.82 2.04 14.87
C THR A 72 -6.63 1.12 13.66
N ALA A 73 -7.41 0.05 13.52
CA ALA A 73 -7.30 -0.90 12.42
C ALA A 73 -8.67 -1.36 11.92
N PRO A 74 -9.43 -0.51 11.20
CA PRO A 74 -10.65 -0.95 10.54
C PRO A 74 -10.31 -2.02 9.51
N ILE A 75 -10.84 -3.24 9.70
CA ILE A 75 -10.75 -4.30 8.70
C ILE A 75 -11.81 -4.01 7.63
N SER A 76 -11.37 -3.57 6.45
CA SER A 76 -12.23 -3.37 5.28
C SER A 76 -11.95 -4.43 4.23
N SER A 77 -13.00 -5.02 3.68
CA SER A 77 -12.91 -5.95 2.54
C SER A 77 -13.78 -5.43 1.41
N ILE A 78 -13.22 -5.33 0.20
CA ILE A 78 -13.96 -4.94 -0.99
C ILE A 78 -13.98 -6.13 -1.94
N THR A 79 -15.18 -6.58 -2.31
CA THR A 79 -15.37 -7.62 -3.33
C THR A 79 -16.07 -7.00 -4.52
N LEU A 80 -15.38 -6.98 -5.66
CA LEU A 80 -15.88 -6.39 -6.90
C LEU A 80 -16.26 -7.50 -7.88
N LYS A 81 -17.40 -7.33 -8.55
CA LYS A 81 -17.88 -8.26 -9.58
C LYS A 81 -18.29 -7.47 -10.82
N VAL A 82 -17.59 -7.70 -11.92
CA VAL A 82 -17.86 -7.04 -13.19
C VAL A 82 -18.95 -7.81 -13.95
N LYS A 83 -19.80 -7.08 -14.68
CA LYS A 83 -20.82 -7.62 -15.58
C LYS A 83 -20.81 -6.80 -16.87
N GLY A 84 -20.85 -7.48 -18.01
CA GLY A 84 -20.94 -6.84 -19.31
C GLY A 84 -20.41 -7.72 -20.41
N ILE A 85 -20.92 -7.52 -21.61
CA ILE A 85 -20.41 -8.09 -22.85
C ILE A 85 -20.03 -6.94 -23.76
N GLY A 86 -18.91 -7.09 -24.47
CA GLY A 86 -18.42 -6.11 -25.44
C GLY A 86 -18.25 -6.76 -26.81
N THR A 87 -18.37 -5.95 -27.86
CA THR A 87 -18.10 -6.38 -29.24
C THR A 87 -16.97 -5.55 -29.80
N VAL A 88 -15.92 -6.20 -30.30
CA VAL A 88 -14.74 -5.56 -30.88
C VAL A 88 -14.60 -5.98 -32.33
N ASN A 89 -14.27 -5.04 -33.21
CA ASN A 89 -13.98 -5.30 -34.61
C ASN A 89 -12.46 -5.35 -34.81
N THR A 90 -11.95 -6.52 -35.19
CA THR A 90 -10.54 -6.74 -35.54
C THR A 90 -10.24 -6.17 -36.93
N PRO A 91 -9.00 -5.75 -37.23
CA PRO A 91 -8.58 -5.32 -38.57
C PRO A 91 -8.94 -6.30 -39.70
N ASP A 92 -9.05 -7.59 -39.42
CA ASP A 92 -9.48 -8.62 -40.39
C ASP A 92 -11.01 -8.65 -40.61
N ASN A 93 -11.73 -7.58 -40.25
CA ASN A 93 -13.20 -7.48 -40.24
C ASN A 93 -13.92 -8.60 -39.46
N LYS A 94 -13.21 -9.20 -38.50
CA LYS A 94 -13.78 -10.19 -37.59
C LYS A 94 -14.39 -9.48 -36.38
N THR A 95 -15.68 -9.69 -36.14
CA THR A 95 -16.32 -9.26 -34.89
C THR A 95 -16.10 -10.32 -33.83
N ILE A 96 -15.46 -9.94 -32.73
CA ILE A 96 -15.24 -10.80 -31.57
C ILE A 96 -16.14 -10.30 -30.43
N ILE A 97 -16.86 -11.22 -29.80
CA ILE A 97 -17.63 -10.95 -28.59
C ILE A 97 -16.71 -11.28 -27.41
N MET A 98 -16.51 -10.32 -26.52
CA MET A 98 -15.70 -10.47 -25.32
C MET A 98 -16.61 -10.43 -24.09
N ASP A 99 -16.42 -11.36 -23.17
CA ASP A 99 -17.12 -11.39 -21.89
C ASP A 99 -16.19 -11.03 -20.71
N VAL A 100 -16.75 -11.07 -19.50
CA VAL A 100 -16.01 -10.72 -18.27
C VAL A 100 -14.76 -11.58 -18.07
N ALA A 101 -14.74 -12.83 -18.54
CA ALA A 101 -13.59 -13.71 -18.40
C ALA A 101 -12.45 -13.33 -19.37
N ASP A 102 -12.76 -12.64 -20.46
CA ASP A 102 -11.79 -12.26 -21.48
C ASP A 102 -11.06 -10.94 -21.15
N TYR A 103 -11.78 -9.93 -20.63
CA TYR A 103 -11.19 -8.60 -20.39
C TYR A 103 -10.82 -8.29 -18.94
N VAL A 104 -11.17 -9.15 -17.96
CA VAL A 104 -10.77 -8.98 -16.55
C VAL A 104 -9.68 -9.98 -16.19
N ILE A 105 -8.45 -9.48 -16.03
CA ILE A 105 -7.26 -10.30 -15.79
C ILE A 105 -6.45 -9.69 -14.64
N PRO A 106 -6.22 -10.39 -13.52
CA PRO A 106 -6.79 -11.69 -13.14
C PRO A 106 -8.29 -11.57 -12.76
N PRO A 107 -9.06 -12.67 -12.79
CA PRO A 107 -10.50 -12.63 -12.47
C PRO A 107 -10.81 -12.30 -11.00
N SER A 108 -9.82 -12.39 -10.10
CA SER A 108 -9.96 -12.03 -8.70
C SER A 108 -8.64 -11.44 -8.19
N GLU A 109 -8.70 -10.19 -7.74
CA GLU A 109 -7.59 -9.48 -7.11
C GLU A 109 -8.11 -8.71 -5.88
N ASN A 110 -7.29 -8.62 -4.84
CA ASN A 110 -7.66 -7.90 -3.63
C ASN A 110 -7.48 -6.40 -3.84
N ASN A 111 -8.55 -5.64 -3.60
CA ASN A 111 -8.57 -4.16 -3.63
C ASN A 111 -8.20 -3.53 -4.99
N ALA A 112 -8.17 -4.30 -6.08
CA ALA A 112 -7.89 -3.81 -7.42
C ALA A 112 -8.68 -4.59 -8.48
N ILE A 113 -8.90 -3.96 -9.63
CA ILE A 113 -9.44 -4.61 -10.85
C ILE A 113 -8.69 -4.03 -12.04
N PHE A 114 -8.35 -4.90 -12.98
CA PHE A 114 -7.90 -4.52 -14.31
C PHE A 114 -8.99 -4.82 -15.35
N ILE A 115 -9.29 -3.85 -16.22
CA ILE A 115 -10.26 -3.98 -17.32
C ILE A 115 -9.54 -3.65 -18.62
N MET A 116 -9.43 -4.63 -19.52
CA MET A 116 -8.84 -4.45 -20.83
C MET A 116 -9.80 -3.67 -21.75
N THR A 117 -9.36 -2.50 -22.20
CA THR A 117 -10.13 -1.61 -23.09
C THR A 117 -9.63 -1.64 -24.53
N SER A 118 -8.36 -2.00 -24.73
CA SER A 118 -7.71 -2.13 -26.03
C SER A 118 -6.73 -3.30 -25.99
N PHE A 119 -6.59 -4.01 -27.10
CA PHE A 119 -5.65 -5.12 -27.23
C PHE A 119 -5.09 -5.22 -28.64
N ILE A 120 -3.88 -5.74 -28.74
CA ILE A 120 -3.22 -6.10 -30.00
C ILE A 120 -2.88 -7.58 -29.91
N GLN A 121 -3.51 -8.38 -30.75
CA GLN A 121 -3.23 -9.82 -30.84
C GLN A 121 -2.22 -10.07 -31.97
N THR A 122 -1.18 -10.86 -31.69
CA THR A 122 -0.21 -11.31 -32.71
C THR A 122 0.05 -12.79 -32.54
N ASP A 123 0.01 -13.54 -33.65
CA ASP A 123 0.29 -14.97 -33.66
C ASP A 123 1.80 -15.20 -33.77
N GLN A 124 2.46 -15.39 -32.63
CA GLN A 124 3.90 -15.55 -32.55
C GLN A 124 4.29 -17.04 -32.54
N THR A 125 5.36 -17.39 -33.28
CA THR A 125 6.00 -18.70 -33.21
C THR A 125 7.49 -18.54 -32.93
N ARG A 126 8.13 -19.57 -32.37
CA ARG A 126 9.56 -19.53 -32.09
C ARG A 126 10.34 -19.77 -33.38
N SER A 127 10.74 -18.68 -34.02
CA SER A 127 11.59 -18.67 -35.19
C SER A 127 12.59 -17.51 -35.13
N THR A 128 13.41 -17.40 -36.17
CA THR A 128 14.19 -16.18 -36.43
C THR A 128 13.40 -15.26 -37.34
N CYS A 129 13.37 -13.98 -37.00
CA CYS A 129 12.57 -12.96 -37.68
C CYS A 129 13.35 -11.64 -37.77
N ALA A 130 13.01 -10.79 -38.73
CA ALA A 130 13.51 -9.41 -38.79
C ALA A 130 12.88 -8.56 -37.66
N GLU A 131 13.67 -7.73 -37.00
CA GLU A 131 13.19 -6.80 -35.96
C GLU A 131 12.40 -5.63 -36.56
N SER A 132 11.54 -4.98 -35.75
CA SER A 132 10.72 -3.87 -36.22
C SER A 132 11.56 -2.66 -36.68
N GLY A 133 11.24 -2.12 -37.86
CA GLY A 133 11.85 -0.89 -38.39
C GLY A 133 11.57 0.39 -37.57
N LYS A 134 10.73 0.31 -36.53
CA LYS A 134 10.57 1.38 -35.54
C LYS A 134 11.81 1.54 -34.65
N LEU A 135 12.59 0.47 -34.45
CA LEU A 135 13.85 0.54 -33.72
C LEU A 135 14.97 1.01 -34.65
N LYS A 136 15.52 2.20 -34.39
CA LYS A 136 16.72 2.68 -35.09
C LYS A 136 17.91 1.72 -34.93
N GLU A 137 18.00 1.09 -33.76
CA GLU A 137 19.04 0.10 -33.43
C GLU A 137 18.90 -1.19 -34.24
N ALA A 138 17.74 -1.50 -34.82
CA ALA A 138 17.54 -2.69 -35.65
C ALA A 138 18.02 -2.50 -37.09
N VAL A 139 18.26 -1.26 -37.53
CA VAL A 139 18.69 -0.98 -38.91
C VAL A 139 20.14 -1.43 -39.10
N CYS A 140 20.41 -2.09 -40.22
CA CYS A 140 21.73 -2.57 -40.61
C CYS A 140 21.99 -2.36 -42.10
N GLN A 141 23.26 -2.31 -42.49
CA GLN A 141 23.68 -2.36 -43.89
C GLN A 141 24.40 -3.69 -44.17
N ASN A 142 25.20 -4.16 -43.21
CA ASN A 142 25.94 -5.42 -43.29
C ASN A 142 25.75 -6.26 -42.02
N ASP A 143 26.07 -7.56 -42.09
CA ASP A 143 26.01 -8.51 -40.97
C ASP A 143 26.90 -8.09 -39.77
N SER A 144 27.98 -7.36 -40.03
CA SER A 144 28.85 -6.79 -38.98
C SER A 144 28.10 -5.87 -38.02
N ASP A 145 27.08 -5.16 -38.52
CA ASP A 145 26.31 -4.21 -37.72
C ASP A 145 25.44 -4.95 -36.68
N CYS A 146 25.02 -6.18 -36.97
CA CYS A 146 24.15 -6.97 -36.09
C CYS A 146 24.93 -7.86 -35.13
N SER A 147 26.21 -8.14 -35.40
CA SER A 147 27.00 -9.15 -34.68
C SER A 147 27.42 -8.73 -33.26
N ASN A 148 27.60 -7.43 -33.01
CA ASN A 148 28.13 -6.89 -31.74
C ASN A 148 27.12 -6.04 -30.96
N LYS A 149 25.82 -6.12 -31.26
CA LYS A 149 24.80 -5.34 -30.54
C LYS A 149 24.47 -5.99 -29.20
N SER A 150 24.49 -5.18 -28.14
CA SER A 150 23.99 -5.58 -26.82
C SER A 150 22.48 -5.73 -26.87
N PHE A 151 21.95 -6.74 -26.17
CA PHE A 151 20.52 -6.89 -25.98
C PHE A 151 20.01 -5.86 -24.96
N THR A 152 19.02 -5.05 -25.36
CA THR A 152 18.33 -4.06 -24.52
C THR A 152 16.90 -4.53 -24.24
N SER A 153 16.29 -4.08 -23.13
CA SER A 153 14.91 -4.42 -22.73
C SER A 153 13.84 -4.12 -23.78
N ASN A 154 14.13 -3.24 -24.74
CA ASN A 154 13.18 -2.78 -25.76
C ASN A 154 13.19 -3.65 -27.03
N MET A 155 14.00 -4.71 -27.06
CA MET A 155 14.16 -5.62 -28.20
C MET A 155 13.32 -6.89 -28.00
N ASN A 156 12.82 -7.46 -29.10
CA ASN A 156 11.93 -8.64 -29.04
C ASN A 156 12.70 -9.97 -28.88
N GLY A 157 14.02 -9.96 -29.04
CA GLY A 157 14.86 -11.12 -28.76
C GLY A 157 16.34 -10.88 -28.97
N ARG A 158 17.12 -11.96 -28.94
CA ARG A 158 18.58 -11.90 -29.06
C ARG A 158 18.99 -11.88 -30.52
N TRP A 159 19.93 -11.00 -30.87
CA TRP A 159 20.50 -10.89 -32.22
C TRP A 159 21.16 -12.19 -32.68
N THR A 160 20.93 -12.58 -33.94
CA THR A 160 21.61 -13.71 -34.59
C THR A 160 22.93 -13.30 -35.25
N GLY A 161 23.13 -12.00 -35.47
CA GLY A 161 24.29 -11.43 -36.17
C GLY A 161 24.08 -11.29 -37.68
N ARG A 162 22.89 -11.59 -38.21
CA ARG A 162 22.57 -11.48 -39.65
C ARG A 162 21.73 -10.24 -39.96
N CYS A 163 21.99 -9.62 -41.10
CA CYS A 163 21.24 -8.48 -41.63
C CYS A 163 20.33 -8.94 -42.78
N LEU A 164 19.02 -8.79 -42.59
CA LEU A 164 18.03 -9.08 -43.63
C LEU A 164 17.78 -7.81 -44.43
N LEU A 165 18.31 -7.77 -45.64
CA LEU A 165 18.06 -6.67 -46.58
C LEU A 165 16.60 -6.77 -47.06
N SER A 166 15.78 -5.77 -46.71
CA SER A 166 14.44 -5.65 -47.27
C SER A 166 14.55 -5.01 -48.67
N PRO A 167 13.90 -5.58 -49.70
CA PRO A 167 13.79 -4.92 -51.01
C PRO A 167 12.92 -3.65 -50.97
N GLU A 168 12.23 -3.38 -49.84
CA GLU A 168 11.17 -2.37 -49.74
C GLU A 168 11.53 -1.14 -48.88
N THR A 169 12.71 -1.10 -48.26
CA THR A 169 13.20 0.08 -47.52
C THR A 169 13.91 1.06 -48.46
N ASN A 170 13.21 1.45 -49.51
CA ASN A 170 13.49 2.72 -50.19
C ASN A 170 13.06 3.84 -49.25
N ILE A 171 13.84 4.13 -48.20
CA ILE A 171 13.69 5.40 -47.49
C ILE A 171 14.05 6.47 -48.51
N ILE A 172 13.01 7.09 -49.08
CA ILE A 172 13.10 8.20 -50.02
C ILE A 172 13.58 9.38 -49.18
N ASN A 173 14.90 9.57 -49.11
CA ASN A 173 15.44 10.87 -48.83
C ASN A 173 15.66 11.50 -50.20
N GLU A 174 14.67 12.24 -50.69
CA GLU A 174 14.92 13.25 -51.71
C GLU A 174 15.89 14.28 -51.09
N THR A 175 17.18 14.13 -51.38
CA THR A 175 18.07 15.23 -51.75
C THR A 175 19.49 14.69 -51.99
N THR A 176 19.99 15.02 -53.18
CA THR A 176 21.40 14.96 -53.62
C THR A 176 21.98 13.59 -53.96
N ASN A 177 22.84 13.57 -54.99
CA ASN A 177 23.58 12.44 -55.55
C ASN A 177 24.39 11.63 -54.52
N ALA A 178 23.72 10.88 -53.65
CA ALA A 178 24.30 9.86 -52.81
C ALA A 178 23.81 8.49 -53.30
N THR A 179 24.74 7.58 -53.54
CA THR A 179 24.47 6.16 -53.78
C THR A 179 23.43 5.66 -52.78
N LYS A 180 22.28 5.20 -53.27
CA LYS A 180 21.15 4.74 -52.44
C LYS A 180 21.58 3.47 -51.70
N ILE A 181 21.98 3.61 -50.43
CA ILE A 181 22.43 2.47 -49.63
C ILE A 181 21.18 1.66 -49.20
N PRO A 182 21.09 0.36 -49.51
CA PRO A 182 19.98 -0.47 -49.07
C PRO A 182 20.01 -0.57 -47.54
N LYS A 183 18.87 -0.34 -46.89
CA LYS A 183 18.75 -0.41 -45.42
C LYS A 183 18.06 -1.73 -45.04
N GLY A 184 18.78 -2.64 -44.42
CA GLY A 184 18.22 -3.88 -43.87
C GLY A 184 17.77 -3.76 -42.43
N LEU A 185 17.21 -4.85 -41.92
CA LEU A 185 16.84 -5.05 -40.52
C LEU A 185 17.59 -6.26 -39.95
N CYS A 186 18.11 -6.12 -38.74
CA CYS A 186 18.80 -7.21 -38.05
C CYS A 186 17.83 -8.32 -37.68
N GLU A 187 18.27 -9.56 -37.86
CA GLU A 187 17.53 -10.75 -37.47
C GLU A 187 17.74 -11.05 -35.97
N TYR A 188 16.65 -11.42 -35.31
CA TYR A 188 16.65 -11.85 -33.91
C TYR A 188 16.03 -13.24 -33.79
N THR A 189 16.44 -13.96 -32.74
CA THR A 189 15.75 -15.17 -32.29
C THR A 189 14.72 -14.79 -31.25
N GLY A 190 13.45 -15.03 -31.55
CA GLY A 190 12.34 -14.71 -30.66
C GLY A 190 12.42 -15.46 -29.33
N ARG A 191 12.14 -14.74 -28.24
CA ARG A 191 11.84 -15.31 -26.92
C ARG A 191 10.33 -15.21 -26.70
N PHE A 192 9.69 -16.26 -26.20
CA PHE A 192 8.31 -16.15 -25.74
C PHE A 192 8.25 -15.15 -24.58
N VAL A 193 7.72 -13.96 -24.86
CA VAL A 193 7.40 -12.96 -23.84
C VAL A 193 5.97 -12.50 -24.13
N PHE A 194 5.04 -12.89 -23.26
CA PHE A 194 3.71 -12.30 -23.25
C PHE A 194 3.86 -10.92 -22.59
N THR A 195 3.90 -9.86 -23.37
CA THR A 195 3.83 -8.49 -22.86
C THR A 195 2.40 -8.00 -23.01
N LEU A 196 1.67 -7.89 -21.89
CA LEU A 196 0.49 -7.02 -21.84
C LEU A 196 1.03 -5.59 -21.83
N GLN A 197 0.95 -4.89 -22.96
CA GLN A 197 1.27 -3.47 -23.01
C GLN A 197 0.15 -2.68 -22.30
N ASN A 198 0.55 -1.89 -21.31
CA ASN A 198 -0.30 -0.98 -20.56
C ASN A 198 -0.23 0.43 -21.17
#